data_AF-A0A0K2VK81-F1
#
_entry.id   AF-A0A0K2VK81-F1
#
_cell.length_a   1.000
_cell.length_b   1.000
_cell.length_c   1.000
_cell.angle_alpha   90.00
_cell.angle_beta   90.00
_cell.angle_gamma   90.00
#
_symmetry.space_group_name_H-M   'P 1'
#
loop_
_entity.id
_entity.type
_entity.pdbx_description
1 polymer ?
#
loop_
_entity_poly.entity_id
_entity_poly.type
_entity_poly.pdbx_seq_one_letter_code
_entity_poly.pdbx_strand_id
1 'polypeptide(L)'
;GLSTPSDLLYLSCLYAYSMLSYITATPEGKDSFLGTPNPRASFVATFIDKMQDSLNSGIIAVVGVKCKDGYSWSAFLQMISFAMFNVMGKNLSAKQNDDIPFFTKKRMAPKNSEA
;
A
#
# COMPACT_ATOMS: atom_id res chain seq x y z
N GLY A 1 9.90 -11.31 21.00
CA GLY A 1 10.76 -10.45 20.16
C GLY A 1 9.97 -9.62 19.16
N LEU A 2 8.78 -9.13 19.51
CA LEU A 2 7.93 -8.26 18.68
C LEU A 2 7.62 -6.95 19.44
N SER A 3 8.53 -6.60 20.36
CA SER A 3 8.24 -5.80 21.55
C SER A 3 8.75 -4.36 21.45
N THR A 4 9.35 -3.98 20.32
CA THR A 4 9.76 -2.59 20.07
C THR A 4 8.76 -1.92 19.11
N PRO A 5 8.38 -0.65 19.35
CA PRO A 5 7.45 0.09 18.47
C PRO A 5 7.88 0.14 17.00
N SER A 6 9.19 0.11 16.73
CA SER A 6 9.73 0.07 15.37
C SER A 6 9.36 -1.21 14.62
N ASP A 7 9.35 -2.36 15.30
CA ASP A 7 8.99 -3.64 14.66
C ASP A 7 7.50 -3.66 14.28
N LEU A 8 6.65 -3.13 15.15
CA LEU A 8 5.20 -3.02 14.91
C LEU A 8 4.91 -2.09 13.73
N LEU A 9 5.61 -0.95 13.67
CA LEU A 9 5.53 -0.03 12.55
C LEU A 9 5.98 -0.72 11.26
N TYR A 10 7.18 -1.33 11.27
CA TYR A 10 7.74 -2.02 10.11
C TYR A 10 6.78 -3.07 9.54
N LEU A 11 6.20 -3.92 10.40
CA LEU A 11 5.26 -4.94 9.96
C LEU A 11 3.96 -4.36 9.41
N SER A 12 3.44 -3.31 10.06
CA SER A 12 2.24 -2.62 9.57
C SER A 12 2.49 -1.99 8.18
N CYS A 13 3.67 -1.40 7.98
CA CYS A 13 4.11 -0.87 6.69
C CYS A 13 4.24 -1.96 5.63
N LEU A 14 4.90 -3.07 5.97
CA LEU A 14 5.14 -4.19 5.06
C LEU A 14 3.82 -4.81 4.60
N TYR A 15 2.87 -4.98 5.53
CA TYR A 15 1.54 -5.50 5.20
C TYR A 15 0.76 -4.54 4.30
N ALA A 16 0.78 -3.23 4.61
CA ALA A 16 0.12 -2.21 3.79
C ALA A 16 0.68 -2.19 2.36
N TYR A 17 2.00 -2.29 2.23
CA TYR A 17 2.68 -2.40 0.95
C TYR A 17 2.25 -3.65 0.18
N SER A 18 2.31 -4.82 0.82
CA SER A 18 1.89 -6.08 0.19
C SER A 18 0.44 -6.02 -0.30
N MET A 19 -0.46 -5.40 0.47
CA MET A 19 -1.86 -5.26 0.08
C MET A 19 -2.01 -4.34 -1.14
N LEU A 20 -1.34 -3.18 -1.15
CA LEU A 20 -1.40 -2.28 -2.30
C LEU A 20 -0.78 -2.92 -3.55
N SER A 21 0.37 -3.58 -3.40
CA SER A 21 1.02 -4.33 -4.48
C SER A 21 0.09 -5.39 -5.06
N TYR A 22 -0.64 -6.12 -4.20
CA TYR A 22 -1.63 -7.10 -4.65
C TYR A 22 -2.78 -6.44 -5.45
N ILE A 23 -3.38 -5.37 -4.91
CA ILE A 23 -4.46 -4.63 -5.59
C ILE A 23 -4.00 -4.12 -6.95
N THR A 24 -2.78 -3.61 -7.04
CA THR A 24 -2.22 -2.99 -8.23
C THR A 24 -1.46 -3.95 -9.16
N ALA A 25 -1.37 -5.23 -8.81
CA ALA A 25 -0.66 -6.24 -9.60
C ALA A 25 -1.33 -6.50 -10.95
N THR A 26 -2.65 -6.33 -11.03
CA THR A 26 -3.44 -6.49 -12.24
C THR A 26 -3.99 -5.14 -12.72
N PRO A 27 -4.11 -4.91 -14.03
CA PRO A 27 -4.77 -3.71 -14.56
C PRO A 27 -6.19 -3.55 -14.03
N GLU A 28 -6.96 -4.63 -13.95
CA GLU A 28 -8.35 -4.61 -13.50
C GLU A 28 -8.48 -4.23 -12.03
N GLY A 29 -7.63 -4.82 -11.17
CA GLY A 29 -7.61 -4.48 -9.74
C GLY A 29 -7.16 -3.04 -9.51
N LYS A 30 -6.17 -2.58 -10.26
CA LYS A 30 -5.71 -1.20 -10.24
C LYS A 30 -6.80 -0.23 -10.68
N ASP A 31 -7.43 -0.47 -11.81
CA ASP A 31 -8.45 0.42 -12.38
C ASP A 31 -9.73 0.43 -11.54
N SER A 32 -10.12 -0.72 -11.01
CA SER A 32 -11.22 -0.83 -10.04
C SER A 32 -10.94 -0.01 -8.78
N PHE A 33 -9.73 -0.13 -8.24
CA PHE A 33 -9.33 0.61 -7.05
C PHE A 33 -9.27 2.12 -7.28
N LEU A 34 -8.63 2.55 -8.37
CA LEU A 34 -8.53 3.95 -8.75
C LEU A 34 -9.87 4.55 -9.20
N GLY A 35 -10.80 3.73 -9.68
CA GLY A 35 -12.15 4.11 -10.07
C GLY A 35 -13.10 4.34 -8.89
N THR A 36 -12.69 4.00 -7.66
CA THR A 36 -13.50 4.32 -6.47
C THR A 36 -13.55 5.85 -6.25
N PRO A 37 -14.65 6.41 -5.72
CA PRO A 37 -14.75 7.85 -5.45
C PRO A 37 -13.69 8.38 -4.47
N ASN A 38 -13.16 7.49 -3.63
CA ASN A 38 -12.13 7.82 -2.65
C ASN A 38 -11.22 6.60 -2.41
N PRO A 39 -10.22 6.36 -3.30
CA PRO A 39 -9.35 5.19 -3.23
C PRO A 39 -8.59 5.09 -1.91
N ARG A 40 -8.27 6.25 -1.32
CA ARG A 40 -7.65 6.32 0.00
C ARG A 40 -8.56 5.79 1.10
N ALA A 41 -9.82 6.22 1.15
CA ALA A 41 -10.75 5.75 2.17
C ALA A 41 -11.05 4.26 1.99
N SER A 42 -11.22 3.80 0.75
CA SER A 42 -11.38 2.37 0.44
C SER A 42 -10.16 1.57 0.90
N PHE A 43 -8.94 2.03 0.59
CA PHE A 43 -7.72 1.38 1.06
C PHE A 43 -7.64 1.29 2.58
N VAL A 44 -7.92 2.40 3.28
CA VAL A 44 -7.84 2.46 4.74
C VAL A 44 -8.83 1.50 5.38
N ALA A 45 -10.08 1.48 4.90
CA ALA A 45 -11.11 0.57 5.39
C ALA A 45 -10.70 -0.89 5.17
N THR A 46 -10.29 -1.25 3.95
CA THR A 46 -9.85 -2.62 3.63
C THR A 46 -8.62 -3.03 4.43
N PHE A 47 -7.65 -2.14 4.62
CA PHE A 47 -6.45 -2.44 5.41
C PHE A 47 -6.79 -2.75 6.88
N ILE A 48 -7.65 -1.92 7.49
CA ILE A 48 -8.07 -2.12 8.88
C ILE A 48 -8.82 -3.44 9.02
N ASP A 49 -9.79 -3.69 8.14
CA ASP A 49 -10.58 -4.93 8.08
C ASP A 49 -9.67 -6.16 7.98
N LYS A 50 -8.72 -6.15 7.03
CA LYS A 50 -7.77 -7.25 6.85
C LYS A 50 -6.82 -7.46 8.02
N MET A 51 -6.41 -6.39 8.72
CA MET A 51 -5.58 -6.51 9.91
C MET A 51 -6.37 -7.06 11.10
N GLN A 52 -7.62 -6.64 11.27
CA GLN A 52 -8.48 -7.09 12.37
C GLN A 52 -8.95 -8.54 12.21
N ASP A 53 -9.30 -8.94 10.98
CA ASP A 53 -9.79 -10.28 10.66
C ASP A 53 -8.65 -11.27 10.30
N SER A 54 -7.39 -10.85 10.46
CA SER A 54 -6.26 -11.69 10.10
C SER A 54 -6.14 -12.89 11.03
N LEU A 55 -6.03 -14.08 10.46
CA LEU A 55 -5.64 -15.29 11.19
C LEU A 55 -4.12 -15.41 11.38
N ASN A 56 -3.34 -14.45 10.86
CA ASN A 56 -1.88 -14.46 11.01
C ASN A 56 -1.53 -14.11 12.46
N SER A 57 -0.87 -15.04 13.16
CA SER A 57 -0.50 -14.88 14.57
C SER A 57 0.36 -13.63 14.85
N GLY A 58 1.20 -13.23 13.90
CA GLY A 58 1.98 -11.99 14.00
C GLY A 58 1.10 -10.74 13.93
N ILE A 59 0.11 -10.72 13.02
CA ILE A 59 -0.85 -9.60 12.92
C ILE A 59 -1.76 -9.55 14.14
N ILE A 60 -2.27 -10.70 14.60
CA ILE A 60 -3.06 -10.80 15.84
C ILE A 60 -2.26 -10.23 17.02
N ALA A 61 -0.98 -10.61 17.13
CA ALA A 61 -0.10 -10.09 18.17
C ALA A 61 0.06 -8.57 18.06
N VAL A 62 0.34 -8.04 16.85
CA VAL A 62 0.51 -6.60 16.57
C VAL A 62 -0.76 -5.80 16.92
N VAL A 63 -1.92 -6.24 16.45
CA VAL A 63 -3.21 -5.58 16.68
C VAL A 63 -3.60 -5.63 18.16
N GLY A 64 -3.22 -6.70 18.87
CA GLY A 64 -3.45 -6.86 20.30
C GLY A 64 -2.47 -6.12 21.21
N VAL A 65 -1.38 -5.52 20.69
CA VAL A 65 -0.40 -4.82 21.52
C VAL A 65 -1.01 -3.60 22.18
N LYS A 66 -0.81 -3.50 23.50
CA LYS A 66 -1.10 -2.31 24.30
C LYS A 66 0.16 -1.82 24.99
N CYS A 67 0.32 -0.51 25.10
CA CYS A 67 1.39 0.07 25.92
C CYS A 67 1.04 0.00 27.42
N LYS A 68 1.97 0.42 28.30
CA LYS A 68 1.77 0.44 29.76
C LYS A 68 0.57 1.28 30.19
N ASP A 69 0.30 2.35 29.46
CA ASP A 69 -0.83 3.25 29.72
C ASP A 69 -2.14 2.75 29.09
N GLY A 70 -2.14 1.55 28.50
CA GLY A 70 -3.33 0.89 27.96
C GLY A 70 -3.70 1.26 26.52
N TYR A 71 -2.97 2.17 25.87
CA TYR A 71 -3.21 2.53 24.46
C TYR A 71 -2.89 1.36 23.53
N SER A 72 -3.84 1.05 22.65
CA SER A 72 -3.72 -0.04 21.68
C SER A 72 -3.02 0.42 20.40
N TRP A 73 -2.15 -0.41 19.85
CA TRP A 73 -1.59 -0.19 18.51
C TRP A 73 -2.68 -0.09 17.44
N SER A 74 -3.75 -0.88 17.59
CA SER A 74 -4.89 -0.88 16.65
C SER A 74 -5.57 0.48 16.50
N ALA A 75 -5.52 1.33 17.53
CA ALA A 75 -6.07 2.69 17.48
C ALA A 75 -5.32 3.60 16.48
N PHE A 76 -4.08 3.26 16.14
CA PHE A 76 -3.25 4.03 15.21
C PHE A 76 -3.31 3.50 13.78
N LEU A 77 -3.96 2.35 13.52
CA LEU A 77 -3.99 1.73 12.19
C LEU A 77 -4.56 2.64 11.11
N GLN A 78 -5.59 3.44 11.43
CA GLN A 78 -6.15 4.41 10.50
C GLN A 78 -5.11 5.45 10.08
N MET A 79 -4.38 6.00 11.05
CA MET A 79 -3.37 7.04 10.81
C MET A 79 -2.17 6.48 10.04
N ILE A 80 -1.70 5.29 10.44
CA ILE A 80 -0.62 4.57 9.76
C ILE A 80 -1.01 4.26 8.32
N SER A 81 -2.22 3.71 8.10
CA SER A 81 -2.74 3.37 6.78
C SER A 81 -2.84 4.61 5.87
N PHE A 82 -3.31 5.74 6.42
CA PHE A 82 -3.38 6.99 5.69
C PHE A 82 -2.01 7.50 5.26
N ALA A 83 -1.04 7.51 6.18
CA ALA A 83 0.34 7.91 5.88
C ALA A 83 0.95 6.99 4.81
N MET A 84 0.73 5.68 4.92
CA MET A 84 1.22 4.70 3.95
C MET A 84 0.60 4.90 2.58
N PHE A 85 -0.71 5.07 2.48
CA PHE A 85 -1.37 5.35 1.20
C PHE A 85 -0.77 6.57 0.51
N ASN A 86 -0.50 7.65 1.26
CA ASN A 86 0.10 8.85 0.69
C ASN A 86 1.55 8.63 0.22
N VAL A 87 2.37 7.93 1.01
CA VAL A 87 3.76 7.60 0.63
C VAL A 87 3.80 6.70 -0.59
N MET A 88 3.01 5.63 -0.59
CA MET A 88 2.96 4.67 -1.69
C MET A 88 2.31 5.27 -2.94
N GLY A 89 1.27 6.10 -2.78
CA GLY A 89 0.65 6.84 -3.87
C GLY A 89 1.65 7.77 -4.56
N LYS A 90 2.47 8.50 -3.78
CA LYS A 90 3.57 9.31 -4.33
C LYS A 90 4.58 8.46 -5.09
N ASN A 91 4.98 7.30 -4.54
CA ASN A 91 5.92 6.40 -5.20
C ASN A 91 5.35 5.82 -6.51
N LEU A 92 4.05 5.48 -6.52
CA LEU A 92 3.37 5.01 -7.72
C LEU A 92 3.31 6.10 -8.79
N SER A 93 2.94 7.33 -8.42
CA SER A 93 2.93 8.48 -9.33
C SER A 93 4.32 8.80 -9.87
N ALA A 94 5.36 8.74 -9.02
CA ALA A 94 6.74 8.95 -9.45
C ALA A 94 7.17 7.90 -10.48
N LYS A 95 6.89 6.61 -10.21
CA LYS A 95 7.18 5.52 -11.15
C LYS A 95 6.46 5.70 -12.49
N GLN A 96 5.19 6.09 -12.46
CA GLN A 96 4.44 6.39 -13.68
C GLN A 96 5.06 7.57 -14.45
N ASN A 97 5.50 8.62 -13.75
CA ASN A 97 6.16 9.76 -14.38
C ASN A 97 7.52 9.40 -14.99
N ASP A 98 8.29 8.52 -14.37
CA ASP A 98 9.56 8.02 -14.91
C ASP A 98 9.38 7.12 -16.13
N ASP A 99 8.25 6.42 -16.22
CA ASP A 99 7.89 5.59 -17.38
C ASP A 99 7.44 6.43 -18.59
N ILE A 100 6.92 7.65 -18.41
CA ILE A 100 6.48 8.53 -19.51
C ILE A 100 7.62 8.85 -20.51
N PRO A 101 8.84 9.23 -20.06
CA PRO A 101 10.02 9.35 -20.92
C PRO A 101 10.36 8.08 -21.70
N PHE A 102 10.17 6.91 -21.08
CA PHE A 102 10.45 5.61 -21.70
C PHE A 102 9.47 5.32 -22.85
N PHE A 103 8.18 5.61 -22.65
CA PHE A 103 7.16 5.47 -23.69
C PHE A 103 7.27 6.51 -24.81
N THR A 104 7.69 7.74 -24.51
CA THR A 104 7.97 8.75 -25.54
C THR A 104 9.16 8.37 -26.41
N LYS A 105 10.22 7.79 -25.84
CA LYS A 105 11.35 7.25 -26.62
C LYS A 105 10.94 6.06 -27.52
N LYS A 106 10.08 5.15 -27.03
CA LYS A 106 9.59 4.02 -27.85
C LYS A 106 8.76 4.45 -29.06
N ARG A 107 7.98 5.54 -28.96
CA ARG A 107 7.22 6.08 -30.10
C ARG A 107 8.09 6.78 -31.15
N MET A 108 9.30 7.22 -30.77
CA MET A 108 10.23 7.90 -31.68
C MET A 108 11.18 6.94 -32.42
N ALA A 109 11.10 5.63 -32.18
CA ALA A 109 11.86 4.67 -32.99
C ALA A 109 11.36 4.72 -34.45
N PRO A 110 12.22 5.00 -35.43
CA PRO A 110 11.80 5.02 -36.83
C PRO A 110 11.29 3.63 -37.21
N LYS A 111 10.13 3.58 -37.87
CA LYS A 111 9.77 2.42 -38.69
C LYS A 111 10.85 2.33 -39.76
N ASN A 112 11.79 1.40 -39.61
CA ASN A 112 12.64 1.02 -40.73
C ASN A 112 11.69 0.56 -41.83
N SER A 113 11.57 1.41 -42.84
CA SER A 113 10.98 1.11 -44.13
C SER A 113 11.77 -0.04 -44.73
N GLU A 114 11.17 -1.22 -44.75
CA GLU A 114 11.54 -2.27 -45.69
C GLU A 114 11.42 -1.69 -47.10
N ALA A 115 12.54 -1.70 -47.81
CA ALA A 115 12.65 -1.46 -49.24
C ALA A 115 13.18 -2.75 -49.87
#